data_AF-A0A5N8VJQ9-F1
#
_entry.id   AF-A0A5N8VJQ9-F1
#
_cell.length_a   1.000
_cell.length_b   1.000
_cell.length_c   1.000
_cell.angle_alpha   90.00
_cell.angle_beta   90.00
_cell.angle_gamma   90.00
#
_symmetry.space_group_name_H-M   'P 1'
#
loop_
_entity.id
_entity.type
_entity.pdbx_description
1 polymer ?
#
loop_
_entity_poly.entity_id
_entity_poly.type
_entity_poly.pdbx_seq_one_letter_code
_entity_poly.pdbx_strand_id
1 'polypeptide(L)'
;MVPPETSPAPLSDLVARDAREFGVYARTGGWAFGLMVARSVRPGGQGADGTAKVSAKEFAELAGCSAERVMRYYKAWDRAADDGVVPHFEALAPGQQVELPDADLWTGYYVSRSSATSERGTAIAEAAEAEGIRPTKALEVAENPTALRAAILADPSTARAARQALLDRVREDPELQTEWARDVVRTDDLKKAVASESRSADRIGYVRQIAESGQIRTPAGQTVDAPAPLRQEAERHLSLLDELDDDEDSVEWATEAYDTMKSLVVEAVEADAELRVQERRTKFYSSLQKATKVFEELTFDDAEEFYEDDMVQRLEELRAAIGTAITALRTSRERHPES
;
A
#
# COMPACT_ATOMS: atom_id res chain seq x y z
N MET A 1 10.05 -24.99 72.43
CA MET A 1 9.07 -23.90 72.30
C MET A 1 8.58 -23.90 70.86
N VAL A 2 7.39 -24.46 70.63
CA VAL A 2 6.67 -24.37 69.35
C VAL A 2 5.56 -23.33 69.58
N PRO A 3 5.43 -22.29 68.73
CA PRO A 3 4.35 -21.31 68.90
C PRO A 3 3.01 -21.98 68.61
N PRO A 4 1.92 -21.58 69.29
CA PRO A 4 0.61 -22.17 69.07
C PRO A 4 0.09 -21.79 67.69
N GLU A 5 -0.41 -22.80 66.96
CA GLU A 5 -1.23 -22.65 65.77
C GLU A 5 -2.40 -21.72 66.09
N THR A 6 -2.43 -20.56 65.43
CA THR A 6 -3.60 -19.68 65.40
C THR A 6 -4.70 -20.37 64.60
N SER A 7 -5.65 -20.99 65.29
CA SER A 7 -6.97 -21.28 64.72
C SER A 7 -7.56 -19.99 64.14
N PRO A 8 -8.07 -19.99 62.89
CA PRO A 8 -8.67 -18.80 62.31
C PRO A 8 -9.94 -18.44 63.09
N ALA A 9 -10.05 -17.18 63.50
CA ALA A 9 -11.25 -16.61 64.10
C ALA A 9 -12.47 -16.86 63.19
N PRO A 10 -13.69 -17.03 63.75
CA PRO A 10 -14.88 -17.27 62.95
C PRO A 10 -15.05 -16.12 61.94
N LEU A 11 -14.92 -16.45 60.65
CA LEU A 11 -15.16 -15.53 59.54
C LEU A 11 -16.58 -14.97 59.72
N SER A 12 -16.72 -13.64 59.68
CA SER A 12 -18.02 -12.97 59.72
C SER A 12 -18.99 -13.67 58.75
N ASP A 13 -20.17 -14.06 59.23
CA ASP A 13 -21.18 -14.77 58.43
C ASP A 13 -21.54 -14.03 57.14
N LEU A 14 -21.37 -12.69 57.13
CA LEU A 14 -21.51 -11.83 55.95
C LEU A 14 -20.39 -12.08 54.93
N VAL A 15 -19.13 -12.14 55.36
CA VAL A 15 -17.99 -12.45 54.47
C VAL A 15 -18.08 -13.87 53.92
N ALA A 16 -18.52 -14.83 54.74
CA ALA A 16 -18.73 -16.20 54.29
C ALA A 16 -19.91 -16.32 53.32
N ARG A 17 -20.92 -15.46 53.43
CA ARG A 17 -22.03 -15.36 52.47
C ARG A 17 -21.57 -14.70 51.17
N ASP A 18 -20.88 -13.57 51.25
CA ASP A 18 -20.34 -12.84 50.09
C ASP A 18 -19.35 -13.71 49.32
N ALA A 19 -18.49 -14.47 50.00
CA ALA A 19 -17.57 -15.42 49.37
C ALA A 19 -18.29 -16.60 48.70
N ARG A 20 -19.43 -17.05 49.24
CA ARG A 20 -20.27 -18.09 48.60
C ARG A 20 -21.01 -17.54 47.38
N GLU A 21 -21.59 -16.35 47.49
CA GLU A 21 -22.28 -15.66 46.38
C GLU A 21 -21.28 -15.32 45.25
N PHE A 22 -20.10 -14.79 45.60
CA PHE A 22 -18.99 -14.58 44.66
C PHE A 22 -18.51 -15.88 44.04
N GLY A 23 -18.39 -16.96 44.82
CA GLY A 23 -17.98 -18.27 44.32
C GLY A 23 -18.97 -18.88 43.32
N VAL A 24 -20.29 -18.64 43.49
CA VAL A 24 -21.31 -19.03 42.51
C VAL A 24 -21.17 -18.23 41.22
N TYR A 25 -20.95 -16.91 41.33
CA TYR A 25 -20.72 -16.05 40.18
C TYR A 25 -19.42 -16.39 39.44
N ALA A 26 -18.35 -16.69 40.17
CA ALA A 26 -17.05 -17.09 39.61
C ALA A 26 -17.12 -18.47 38.91
N ARG A 27 -17.86 -19.44 39.46
CA ARG A 27 -18.02 -20.78 38.87
C ARG A 27 -18.97 -20.85 37.68
N THR A 28 -19.96 -19.95 37.61
CA THR A 28 -20.95 -19.94 36.52
C THR A 28 -20.61 -18.91 35.45
N GLY A 29 -19.79 -17.91 35.76
CA GLY A 29 -19.30 -16.93 34.79
C GLY A 29 -20.43 -16.26 34.01
N GLY A 30 -20.24 -16.12 32.70
CA GLY A 30 -21.24 -15.49 31.83
C GLY A 30 -22.49 -16.34 31.56
N TRP A 31 -22.51 -17.62 31.95
CA TRP A 31 -23.70 -18.47 31.84
C TRP A 31 -24.88 -17.93 32.64
N ALA A 32 -24.64 -17.29 33.78
CA ALA A 32 -25.71 -16.69 34.58
C ALA A 32 -26.43 -15.55 33.84
N PHE A 33 -25.68 -14.72 33.12
CA PHE A 33 -26.24 -13.69 32.25
C PHE A 33 -26.92 -14.29 31.02
N GLY A 34 -26.32 -15.33 30.42
CA GLY A 34 -26.92 -16.11 29.35
C GLY A 34 -28.28 -16.68 29.75
N LEU A 35 -28.39 -17.31 30.92
CA LEU A 35 -29.65 -17.87 31.45
C LEU A 35 -30.70 -16.80 31.70
N MET A 36 -30.32 -15.66 32.26
CA MET A 36 -31.24 -14.53 32.47
C MET A 36 -31.81 -14.01 31.15
N VAL A 37 -30.98 -13.94 30.10
CA VAL A 37 -31.45 -13.57 28.76
C VAL A 37 -32.32 -14.68 28.17
N ALA A 38 -31.87 -15.93 28.16
CA ALA A 38 -32.57 -17.05 27.54
C ALA A 38 -33.96 -17.30 28.16
N ARG A 39 -34.11 -17.13 29.48
CA ARG A 39 -35.39 -17.32 30.18
C ARG A 39 -36.35 -16.13 30.09
N SER A 40 -35.85 -14.95 29.74
CA SER A 40 -36.65 -13.71 29.76
C SER A 40 -36.82 -13.03 28.40
N VAL A 41 -36.02 -13.38 27.39
CA VAL A 41 -35.99 -12.70 26.09
C VAL A 41 -36.48 -13.60 24.96
N ARG A 42 -37.26 -13.02 24.04
CA ARG A 42 -37.65 -13.62 22.75
C ARG A 42 -37.12 -12.75 21.59
N PRO A 43 -36.15 -13.23 20.79
CA PRO A 43 -35.72 -12.52 19.60
C PRO A 43 -36.82 -12.57 18.54
N GLY A 44 -37.12 -11.44 17.91
CA GLY A 44 -38.19 -11.33 16.91
C GLY A 44 -39.36 -10.44 17.31
N GLY A 45 -39.41 -9.98 18.57
CA GLY A 45 -40.22 -8.84 18.98
C GLY A 45 -41.70 -8.96 18.60
N GLN A 46 -42.43 -9.83 19.30
CA GLN A 46 -43.89 -9.76 19.40
C GLN A 46 -44.29 -10.40 20.73
N GLY A 47 -44.65 -9.54 21.69
CA GLY A 47 -45.48 -9.94 22.81
C GLY A 47 -46.94 -9.95 22.34
N ALA A 48 -47.42 -11.10 21.88
CA ALA A 48 -48.84 -11.42 21.81
C ALA A 48 -48.96 -12.95 21.71
N ASP A 49 -49.91 -13.51 22.47
CA ASP A 49 -50.19 -14.93 22.68
C ASP A 49 -49.31 -15.66 23.72
N GLY A 50 -49.47 -15.26 24.98
CA GLY A 50 -49.34 -16.19 26.13
C GLY A 50 -47.94 -16.46 26.70
N THR A 51 -46.86 -15.91 26.13
CA THR A 51 -45.50 -16.11 26.69
C THR A 51 -45.07 -14.94 27.59
N ALA A 52 -44.65 -15.22 28.82
CA ALA A 52 -44.19 -14.22 29.80
C ALA A 52 -42.80 -13.59 29.49
N LYS A 53 -42.25 -13.77 28.28
CA LYS A 53 -40.95 -13.23 27.85
C LYS A 53 -41.13 -11.89 27.12
N VAL A 54 -40.12 -11.04 27.22
CA VAL A 54 -40.09 -9.70 26.59
C VAL A 54 -39.16 -9.65 25.38
N SER A 55 -39.23 -8.59 24.58
CA SER A 55 -38.27 -8.37 23.50
C SER A 55 -36.87 -8.03 24.05
N ALA A 56 -35.84 -8.22 23.22
CA ALA A 56 -34.46 -7.86 23.60
C ALA A 56 -34.30 -6.36 23.87
N LYS A 57 -35.11 -5.51 23.22
CA LYS A 57 -35.11 -4.06 23.41
C LYS A 57 -35.68 -3.69 24.78
N GLU A 58 -36.85 -4.23 25.13
CA GLU A 58 -37.48 -4.00 26.43
C GLU A 58 -36.62 -4.54 27.58
N PHE A 59 -36.03 -5.73 27.42
CA PHE A 59 -35.11 -6.27 28.42
C PHE A 59 -33.87 -5.38 28.61
N ALA A 60 -33.32 -4.86 27.52
CA ALA A 60 -32.17 -3.97 27.57
C ALA A 60 -32.49 -2.63 28.25
N GLU A 61 -33.66 -2.06 27.98
CA GLU A 61 -34.17 -0.85 28.66
C GLU A 61 -34.32 -1.07 30.17
N LEU A 62 -34.94 -2.18 30.59
CA LEU A 62 -35.09 -2.54 32.01
C LEU A 62 -33.73 -2.80 32.70
N ALA A 63 -32.78 -3.39 31.99
CA ALA A 63 -31.45 -3.71 32.51
C ALA A 63 -30.44 -2.56 32.41
N GLY A 64 -30.81 -1.42 31.80
CA GLY A 64 -29.90 -0.29 31.60
C GLY A 64 -28.72 -0.61 30.68
N CYS A 65 -28.90 -1.45 29.65
CA CYS A 65 -27.85 -1.84 28.71
C CYS A 65 -28.31 -1.77 27.25
N SER A 66 -27.45 -2.15 26.28
CA SER A 66 -27.83 -2.17 24.87
C SER A 66 -28.50 -3.47 24.45
N ALA A 67 -29.50 -3.40 23.56
CA ALA A 67 -30.15 -4.58 22.98
C ALA A 67 -29.14 -5.50 22.26
N GLU A 68 -28.10 -4.92 21.68
CA GLU A 68 -27.00 -5.68 21.07
C GLU A 68 -26.23 -6.54 22.10
N ARG A 69 -25.98 -6.00 23.30
CA ARG A 69 -25.35 -6.76 24.39
C ARG A 69 -26.24 -7.92 24.82
N VAL A 70 -27.54 -7.70 24.96
CA VAL A 70 -28.53 -8.75 25.26
C VAL A 70 -28.50 -9.84 24.18
N MET A 71 -28.50 -9.44 22.91
CA MET A 71 -28.46 -10.38 21.77
C MET A 71 -27.16 -11.18 21.69
N ARG A 72 -26.02 -10.67 22.19
CA ARG A 72 -24.77 -11.46 22.28
C ARG A 72 -24.89 -12.61 23.27
N TYR A 73 -25.46 -12.35 24.44
CA TYR A 73 -25.74 -13.41 25.43
C TYR A 73 -26.75 -14.42 24.90
N TYR A 74 -27.79 -13.95 24.18
CA TYR A 74 -28.74 -14.84 23.50
C TYR A 74 -28.03 -15.75 22.50
N LYS A 75 -27.24 -15.20 21.56
CA LYS A 75 -26.56 -15.98 20.52
C LYS A 75 -25.55 -16.99 21.10
N ALA A 76 -24.85 -16.62 22.17
CA ALA A 76 -23.95 -17.52 22.86
C ALA A 76 -24.72 -18.71 23.50
N TRP A 77 -25.86 -18.43 24.13
CA TRP A 77 -26.74 -19.46 24.69
C TRP A 77 -27.34 -20.36 23.60
N ASP A 78 -27.77 -19.77 22.48
CA ASP A 78 -28.38 -20.47 21.33
C ASP A 78 -27.40 -21.49 20.73
N ARG A 79 -26.15 -21.05 20.49
CA ARG A 79 -25.07 -21.94 20.01
C ARG A 79 -24.75 -23.06 21.01
N ALA A 80 -24.71 -22.74 22.30
CA ALA A 80 -24.50 -23.75 23.33
C ALA A 80 -25.67 -24.74 23.43
N ALA A 81 -26.89 -24.30 23.13
CA ALA A 81 -28.07 -25.16 23.10
C ALA A 81 -28.08 -26.08 21.87
N ASP A 82 -27.65 -25.58 20.70
CA ASP A 82 -27.47 -26.40 19.49
C ASP A 82 -26.45 -27.52 19.71
N ASP A 83 -25.41 -27.27 20.52
CA ASP A 83 -24.41 -28.26 20.93
C ASP A 83 -24.91 -29.18 22.07
N GLY A 84 -26.13 -28.99 22.57
CA GLY A 84 -26.73 -29.79 23.65
C GLY A 84 -26.15 -29.51 25.04
N VAL A 85 -25.37 -28.44 25.21
CA VAL A 85 -24.69 -28.08 26.47
C VAL A 85 -25.68 -27.44 27.46
N VAL A 86 -26.66 -26.70 26.95
CA VAL A 86 -27.73 -26.06 27.74
C VAL A 86 -29.08 -26.25 27.07
N PRO A 87 -30.22 -26.10 27.79
CA PRO A 87 -31.54 -26.20 27.17
C PRO A 87 -31.79 -25.07 26.17
N HIS A 88 -32.50 -25.36 25.08
CA HIS A 88 -33.00 -24.35 24.15
C HIS A 88 -33.88 -23.32 24.86
N PHE A 89 -33.84 -22.08 24.38
CA PHE A 89 -34.56 -20.97 25.01
C PHE A 89 -36.08 -21.23 25.08
N GLU A 90 -36.69 -21.92 24.12
CA GLU A 90 -38.13 -22.24 24.11
C GLU A 90 -38.57 -23.10 25.30
N ALA A 91 -37.65 -23.92 25.84
CA ALA A 91 -37.90 -24.78 26.99
C ALA A 91 -37.78 -24.05 28.35
N LEU A 92 -37.40 -22.77 28.35
CA LEU A 92 -37.13 -22.00 29.56
C LEU A 92 -38.24 -20.97 29.83
N ALA A 93 -38.72 -20.90 31.06
CA ALA A 93 -39.67 -19.89 31.53
C ALA A 93 -38.98 -18.81 32.40
N PRO A 94 -39.50 -17.57 32.45
CA PRO A 94 -38.95 -16.54 33.35
C PRO A 94 -38.85 -17.03 34.79
N GLY A 95 -37.71 -16.81 35.43
CA GLY A 95 -37.44 -17.26 36.81
C GLY A 95 -37.00 -18.71 36.95
N GLN A 96 -37.09 -19.53 35.89
CA GLN A 96 -36.58 -20.90 35.91
C GLN A 96 -35.07 -20.94 36.18
N GLN A 97 -34.65 -21.90 36.98
CA GLN A 97 -33.25 -22.19 37.29
C GLN A 97 -32.84 -23.46 36.53
N VAL A 98 -31.61 -23.47 36.04
CA VAL A 98 -31.00 -24.58 35.31
C VAL A 98 -29.61 -24.79 35.90
N GLU A 99 -29.17 -26.04 35.96
CA GLU A 99 -27.78 -26.35 36.31
C GLU A 99 -26.87 -25.81 35.21
N LEU A 100 -25.99 -24.87 35.58
CA LEU A 100 -25.12 -24.20 34.63
C LEU A 100 -23.81 -24.98 34.46
N PRO A 101 -23.27 -25.10 33.24
CA PRO A 101 -21.96 -25.67 33.00
C PRO A 101 -20.84 -24.88 33.70
N ASP A 102 -19.64 -25.45 33.67
CA ASP A 102 -18.43 -24.75 34.12
C ASP A 102 -18.21 -23.44 33.36
N ALA A 103 -17.80 -22.39 34.08
CA ALA A 103 -17.52 -21.07 33.52
C ALA A 103 -16.49 -21.09 32.39
N ASP A 104 -15.52 -22.02 32.42
CA ASP A 104 -14.48 -22.09 31.38
C ASP A 104 -15.05 -22.37 29.98
N LEU A 105 -16.15 -23.12 29.90
CA LEU A 105 -16.83 -23.43 28.63
C LEU A 105 -17.50 -22.20 28.01
N TRP A 106 -17.89 -21.20 28.81
CA TRP A 106 -18.60 -20.01 28.32
C TRP A 106 -17.80 -19.26 27.26
N THR A 107 -16.47 -19.23 27.39
CA THR A 107 -15.56 -18.49 26.49
C THR A 107 -15.57 -19.03 25.06
N GLY A 108 -15.90 -20.32 24.87
CA GLY A 108 -16.05 -20.91 23.52
C GLY A 108 -17.31 -20.45 22.79
N TYR A 109 -18.35 -20.07 23.54
CA TYR A 109 -19.65 -19.70 23.00
C TYR A 109 -19.86 -18.18 22.92
N TYR A 110 -19.36 -17.45 23.92
CA TYR A 110 -19.55 -16.02 24.02
C TYR A 110 -18.42 -15.24 23.35
N VAL A 111 -18.73 -14.72 22.17
CA VAL A 111 -17.83 -13.81 21.47
C VAL A 111 -18.26 -12.38 21.73
N SER A 112 -17.38 -11.58 22.36
CA SER A 112 -17.66 -10.18 22.67
C SER A 112 -17.78 -9.29 21.43
N ARG A 113 -17.24 -9.73 20.29
CA ARG A 113 -17.18 -9.03 19.00
C ARG A 113 -17.75 -9.90 17.87
N SER A 114 -18.75 -9.41 17.14
CA SER A 114 -19.46 -10.18 16.10
C SER A 114 -18.59 -10.50 14.87
N SER A 115 -17.50 -9.75 14.65
CA SER A 115 -16.63 -9.92 13.48
C SER A 115 -15.65 -11.09 13.60
N ALA A 116 -15.33 -11.56 14.82
CA ALA A 116 -14.28 -12.54 15.05
C ALA A 116 -14.56 -13.92 14.41
N THR A 117 -15.81 -14.22 14.08
CA THR A 117 -16.23 -15.48 13.43
C THR A 117 -16.52 -15.32 11.94
N SER A 118 -16.25 -14.16 11.34
CA SER A 118 -16.39 -13.96 9.90
C SER A 118 -15.12 -14.39 9.15
N GLU A 119 -15.22 -14.70 7.85
CA GLU A 119 -14.03 -14.97 7.01
C GLU A 119 -13.01 -13.84 7.11
N ARG A 120 -13.50 -12.59 7.03
CA ARG A 120 -12.69 -11.39 7.23
C ARG A 120 -12.03 -11.36 8.62
N GLY A 121 -12.78 -11.69 9.68
CA GLY A 121 -12.24 -11.70 11.04
C GLY A 121 -11.21 -12.80 11.27
N THR A 122 -11.40 -13.95 10.63
CA THR A 122 -10.46 -15.08 10.66
C THR A 122 -9.14 -14.69 9.99
N ALA A 123 -9.20 -14.11 8.78
CA ALA A 123 -8.01 -13.64 8.08
C ALA A 123 -7.25 -12.54 8.86
N ILE A 124 -7.97 -11.62 9.53
CA ILE A 124 -7.36 -10.60 10.38
C ILE A 124 -6.70 -11.22 11.62
N ALA A 125 -7.33 -12.24 12.23
CA ALA A 125 -6.77 -12.93 13.37
C ALA A 125 -5.49 -13.71 13.00
N GLU A 126 -5.50 -14.44 11.89
CA GLU A 126 -4.34 -15.18 11.38
C GLU A 126 -3.18 -14.25 11.06
N ALA A 127 -3.43 -13.12 10.37
CA ALA A 127 -2.41 -12.12 10.09
C ALA A 127 -1.85 -11.49 11.38
N ALA A 128 -2.69 -11.26 12.40
CA ALA A 128 -2.23 -10.75 13.67
C ALA A 128 -1.33 -11.74 14.41
N GLU A 129 -1.66 -13.04 14.39
CA GLU A 129 -0.86 -14.09 15.04
C GLU A 129 0.50 -14.26 14.37
N ALA A 130 0.56 -14.18 13.04
CA ALA A 130 1.82 -14.22 12.29
C ALA A 130 2.78 -13.09 12.72
N GLU A 131 2.24 -11.92 13.08
CA GLU A 131 2.97 -10.75 13.57
C GLU A 131 3.16 -10.75 15.11
N GLY A 132 2.73 -11.82 15.81
CA GLY A 132 2.83 -11.91 17.28
C GLY A 132 1.88 -10.96 18.03
N ILE A 133 0.85 -10.44 17.36
CA ILE A 133 -0.15 -9.52 17.90
C ILE A 133 -1.35 -10.33 18.39
N ARG A 134 -1.95 -9.90 19.51
CA ARG A 134 -3.19 -10.51 20.00
C ARG A 134 -4.33 -10.31 18.98
N PRO A 135 -5.01 -11.37 18.49
CA PRO A 135 -6.10 -11.26 17.52
C PRO A 135 -7.19 -10.25 17.89
N THR A 136 -7.53 -10.19 19.18
CA THR A 136 -8.55 -9.27 19.72
C THR A 136 -8.20 -7.80 19.50
N LYS A 137 -6.91 -7.45 19.44
CA LYS A 137 -6.45 -6.08 19.20
C LYS A 137 -6.50 -5.72 17.72
N ALA A 138 -6.14 -6.63 16.83
CA ALA A 138 -6.27 -6.42 15.40
C ALA A 138 -7.74 -6.26 14.97
N LEU A 139 -8.63 -7.12 15.51
CA LEU A 139 -10.07 -7.01 15.28
C LEU A 139 -10.64 -5.69 15.81
N GLU A 140 -10.17 -5.21 16.97
CA GLU A 140 -10.58 -3.92 17.53
C GLU A 140 -10.24 -2.74 16.61
N VAL A 141 -9.04 -2.74 16.02
CA VAL A 141 -8.61 -1.73 15.05
C VAL A 141 -9.44 -1.83 13.78
N ALA A 142 -9.68 -3.04 13.28
CA ALA A 142 -10.45 -3.28 12.06
C ALA A 142 -11.93 -2.87 12.18
N GLU A 143 -12.52 -2.99 13.37
CA GLU A 143 -13.89 -2.56 13.66
C GLU A 143 -14.01 -1.02 13.79
N ASN A 144 -12.89 -0.30 13.96
CA ASN A 144 -12.90 1.14 14.17
C ASN A 144 -11.97 1.90 13.19
N PRO A 145 -12.33 1.95 11.89
CA PRO A 145 -11.50 2.59 10.87
C PRO A 145 -11.31 4.10 11.08
N THR A 146 -12.27 4.78 11.73
CA THR A 146 -12.15 6.20 12.06
C THR A 146 -11.07 6.44 13.11
N ALA A 147 -10.97 5.57 14.13
CA ALA A 147 -9.90 5.64 15.12
C ALA A 147 -8.53 5.36 14.48
N LEU A 148 -8.44 4.37 13.58
CA LEU A 148 -7.21 4.09 12.81
C LEU A 148 -6.78 5.32 11.98
N ARG A 149 -7.72 5.95 11.27
CA ARG A 149 -7.44 7.17 10.50
C ARG A 149 -6.93 8.30 11.39
N ALA A 150 -7.54 8.50 12.56
CA ALA A 150 -7.10 9.52 13.51
C ALA A 150 -5.66 9.25 13.99
N ALA A 151 -5.31 8.00 14.27
CA ALA A 151 -3.96 7.61 14.66
C ALA A 151 -2.93 7.87 13.54
N ILE A 152 -3.25 7.49 12.30
CA ILE A 152 -2.38 7.74 11.12
C ILE A 152 -2.13 9.23 10.93
N LEU A 153 -3.15 10.07 11.11
CA LEU A 153 -3.00 11.53 10.93
C LEU A 153 -2.24 12.20 12.09
N ALA A 154 -2.34 11.67 13.30
CA ALA A 154 -1.78 12.28 14.50
C ALA A 154 -0.34 11.83 14.82
N ASP A 155 0.05 10.61 14.43
CA ASP A 155 1.35 10.03 14.77
C ASP A 155 2.17 9.65 13.53
N PRO A 156 3.33 10.29 13.29
CA PRO A 156 4.20 9.98 12.15
C PRO A 156 4.70 8.54 12.14
N SER A 157 4.91 7.90 13.29
CA SER A 157 5.40 6.52 13.34
C SER A 157 4.34 5.54 12.82
N THR A 158 3.09 5.72 13.24
CA THR A 158 1.92 5.00 12.74
C THR A 158 1.70 5.25 11.26
N ALA A 159 1.86 6.50 10.78
CA ALA A 159 1.75 6.82 9.36
C ALA A 159 2.78 6.06 8.50
N ARG A 160 4.04 6.00 8.95
CA ARG A 160 5.10 5.24 8.25
C ARG A 160 4.78 3.74 8.21
N ALA A 161 4.35 3.17 9.34
CA ALA A 161 3.98 1.75 9.40
C ALA A 161 2.78 1.43 8.48
N ALA A 162 1.76 2.29 8.46
CA ALA A 162 0.62 2.14 7.55
C ALA A 162 1.03 2.25 6.07
N ARG A 163 1.91 3.20 5.73
CA ARG A 163 2.46 3.33 4.37
C ARG A 163 3.20 2.06 3.95
N GLN A 164 4.06 1.51 4.81
CA GLN A 164 4.83 0.30 4.53
C GLN A 164 3.91 -0.90 4.29
N ALA A 165 2.94 -1.14 5.19
CA ALA A 165 1.99 -2.23 5.06
C ALA A 165 1.16 -2.13 3.76
N LEU A 166 0.78 -0.92 3.36
CA LEU A 166 0.07 -0.70 2.10
C LEU A 166 0.97 -0.96 0.88
N LEU A 167 2.25 -0.57 0.90
CA LEU A 167 3.21 -0.86 -0.16
C LEU A 167 3.44 -2.37 -0.32
N ASP A 168 3.54 -3.11 0.78
CA ASP A 168 3.71 -4.56 0.75
C ASP A 168 2.48 -5.24 0.15
N ARG A 169 1.27 -4.82 0.55
CA ARG A 169 0.04 -5.31 -0.07
C ARG A 169 -0.03 -5.01 -1.57
N VAL A 170 0.37 -3.82 -1.98
CA VAL A 170 0.39 -3.42 -3.40
C VAL A 170 1.36 -4.30 -4.20
N ARG A 171 2.48 -4.73 -3.63
CA ARG A 171 3.39 -5.67 -4.34
C ARG A 171 2.73 -7.02 -4.64
N GLU A 172 1.83 -7.47 -3.77
CA GLU A 172 1.19 -8.78 -3.85
C GLU A 172 -0.16 -8.78 -4.59
N ASP A 173 -0.80 -7.60 -4.74
CA ASP A 173 -2.15 -7.45 -5.29
C ASP A 173 -2.18 -6.57 -6.57
N PRO A 174 -2.22 -7.16 -7.78
CA PRO A 174 -2.25 -6.42 -9.05
C PRO A 174 -3.49 -5.55 -9.27
N GLU A 175 -4.63 -5.90 -8.66
CA GLU A 175 -5.84 -5.09 -8.78
C GLU A 175 -5.66 -3.79 -7.99
N LEU A 176 -5.12 -3.90 -6.77
CA LEU A 176 -4.77 -2.76 -5.94
C LEU A 176 -3.68 -1.88 -6.58
N GLN A 177 -2.68 -2.47 -7.23
CA GLN A 177 -1.69 -1.72 -8.02
C GLN A 177 -2.36 -0.82 -9.06
N THR A 178 -3.33 -1.37 -9.79
CA THR A 178 -4.04 -0.65 -10.85
C THR A 178 -4.93 0.45 -10.28
N GLU A 179 -5.60 0.20 -9.16
CA GLU A 179 -6.39 1.21 -8.44
C GLU A 179 -5.51 2.38 -7.97
N TRP A 180 -4.40 2.07 -7.29
CA TRP A 180 -3.45 3.07 -6.82
C TRP A 180 -2.84 3.90 -7.94
N ALA A 181 -2.47 3.28 -9.05
CA ALA A 181 -1.95 4.00 -10.21
C ALA A 181 -2.98 5.00 -10.75
N ARG A 182 -4.27 4.64 -10.78
CA ARG A 182 -5.34 5.56 -11.18
C ARG A 182 -5.50 6.72 -10.20
N ASP A 183 -5.40 6.47 -8.91
CA ASP A 183 -5.53 7.51 -7.88
C ASP A 183 -4.36 8.50 -7.93
N VAL A 184 -3.14 8.01 -8.15
CA VAL A 184 -1.96 8.86 -8.42
C VAL A 184 -2.18 9.72 -9.65
N VAL A 185 -2.66 9.15 -10.76
CA VAL A 185 -2.90 9.88 -12.01
C VAL A 185 -4.00 10.92 -11.87
N ARG A 186 -5.04 10.65 -11.08
CA ARG A 186 -6.16 11.57 -10.81
C ARG A 186 -5.79 12.72 -9.88
N THR A 187 -4.72 12.57 -9.10
CA THR A 187 -4.27 13.58 -8.14
C THR A 187 -3.10 14.34 -8.73
N ASP A 188 -3.36 15.52 -9.31
CA ASP A 188 -2.37 16.28 -10.08
C ASP A 188 -1.04 16.51 -9.34
N ASP A 189 -1.09 16.80 -8.04
CA ASP A 189 0.12 17.03 -7.25
C ASP A 189 0.92 15.73 -7.04
N LEU A 190 0.27 14.59 -6.81
CA LEU A 190 0.94 13.29 -6.73
C LEU A 190 1.51 12.88 -8.08
N LYS A 191 0.77 13.10 -9.17
CA LYS A 191 1.26 12.85 -10.53
C LYS A 191 2.54 13.66 -10.81
N LYS A 192 2.57 14.95 -10.44
CA LYS A 192 3.75 15.80 -10.59
C LYS A 192 4.91 15.32 -9.71
N ALA A 193 4.64 14.95 -8.46
CA ALA A 193 5.64 14.42 -7.55
C ALA A 193 6.28 13.14 -8.10
N VAL A 194 5.46 12.16 -8.52
CA VAL A 194 5.94 10.91 -9.15
C VAL A 194 6.71 11.19 -10.42
N ALA A 195 6.27 12.12 -11.27
CA ALA A 195 7.02 12.50 -12.47
C ALA A 195 8.35 13.19 -12.14
N SER A 196 8.45 13.91 -11.02
CA SER A 196 9.71 14.50 -10.53
C SER A 196 10.66 13.42 -10.03
N GLU A 197 10.14 12.50 -9.22
CA GLU A 197 10.89 11.38 -8.66
C GLU A 197 11.40 10.44 -9.75
N SER A 198 10.55 10.11 -10.73
CA SER A 198 10.95 9.31 -11.90
C SER A 198 12.09 9.97 -12.68
N ARG A 199 12.05 11.30 -12.88
CA ARG A 199 13.14 12.04 -13.54
C ARG A 199 14.42 12.03 -12.71
N SER A 200 14.31 12.11 -11.39
CA SER A 200 15.46 11.98 -10.49
C SER A 200 16.08 10.58 -10.60
N ALA A 201 15.26 9.53 -10.53
CA ALA A 201 15.69 8.15 -10.68
C ALA A 201 16.36 7.88 -12.05
N ASP A 202 15.81 8.43 -13.14
CA ASP A 202 16.42 8.32 -14.48
C ASP A 202 17.81 9.00 -14.54
N ARG A 203 17.95 10.16 -13.90
CA ARG A 203 19.23 10.90 -13.81
C ARG A 203 20.27 10.14 -13.00
N ILE A 204 19.89 9.62 -11.84
CA ILE A 204 20.75 8.73 -11.04
C ILE A 204 21.11 7.48 -11.85
N GLY A 205 20.14 6.89 -12.55
CA GLY A 205 20.33 5.75 -13.43
C GLY A 205 21.35 6.02 -14.53
N TYR A 206 21.36 7.22 -15.12
CA TYR A 206 22.38 7.64 -16.09
C TYR A 206 23.78 7.69 -15.48
N VAL A 207 23.94 8.30 -14.30
CA VAL A 207 25.24 8.36 -13.60
C VAL A 207 25.71 6.96 -13.21
N ARG A 208 24.80 6.13 -12.69
CA ARG A 208 25.05 4.73 -12.35
C ARG A 208 25.49 3.91 -13.54
N GLN A 209 24.84 4.08 -14.70
CA GLN A 209 25.23 3.41 -15.93
C GLN A 209 26.70 3.73 -16.27
N ILE A 210 27.12 4.99 -16.15
CA ILE A 210 28.49 5.38 -16.47
C ILE A 210 29.50 4.75 -15.51
N ALA A 211 29.21 4.77 -14.20
CA ALA A 211 30.08 4.19 -13.18
C ALA A 211 30.21 2.67 -13.32
N GLU A 212 29.09 1.96 -13.44
CA GLU A 212 29.04 0.49 -13.40
C GLU A 212 29.36 -0.15 -14.76
N SER A 213 28.72 0.32 -15.84
CA SER A 213 28.92 -0.27 -17.17
C SER A 213 30.18 0.25 -17.86
N GLY A 214 30.67 1.41 -17.43
CA GLY A 214 31.79 2.08 -18.06
C GLY A 214 31.50 2.53 -19.48
N GLN A 215 30.22 2.71 -19.86
CA GLN A 215 29.80 3.16 -21.17
C GLN A 215 29.13 4.53 -21.08
N ILE A 216 29.40 5.39 -22.06
CA ILE A 216 28.71 6.67 -22.24
C ILE A 216 27.94 6.67 -23.55
N ARG A 217 26.79 7.33 -23.53
CA ARG A 217 26.05 7.66 -24.74
C ARG A 217 26.46 9.05 -25.24
N THR A 218 27.03 9.10 -26.42
CA THR A 218 27.47 10.34 -27.06
C THR A 218 26.26 11.18 -27.52
N PRO A 219 26.44 12.48 -27.83
CA PRO A 219 25.37 13.32 -28.36
C PRO A 219 24.74 12.84 -29.67
N ALA A 220 25.45 12.11 -30.53
CA ALA A 220 24.88 11.45 -31.72
C ALA A 220 24.14 10.15 -31.40
N GLY A 221 24.14 9.71 -30.13
CA GLY A 221 23.46 8.51 -29.67
C GLY A 221 24.28 7.22 -29.76
N GLN A 222 25.58 7.31 -30.07
CA GLN A 222 26.49 6.15 -30.09
C GLN A 222 26.87 5.77 -28.66
N THR A 223 27.10 4.48 -28.43
CA THR A 223 27.61 3.99 -27.14
C THR A 223 29.10 3.73 -27.29
N VAL A 224 29.91 4.35 -26.44
CA VAL A 224 31.37 4.25 -26.45
C VAL A 224 31.88 4.03 -25.03
N ASP A 225 33.10 3.52 -24.90
CA ASP A 225 33.72 3.32 -23.59
C ASP A 225 34.02 4.67 -22.93
N ALA A 226 33.66 4.76 -21.65
CA ALA A 226 33.87 5.93 -20.83
C ALA A 226 35.35 6.06 -20.44
N PRO A 227 35.98 7.22 -20.70
CA PRO A 227 37.32 7.49 -20.19
C PRO A 227 37.41 7.28 -18.68
N ALA A 228 38.55 6.78 -18.19
CA ALA A 228 38.73 6.48 -16.77
C ALA A 228 38.41 7.66 -15.81
N PRO A 229 38.78 8.93 -16.12
CA PRO A 229 38.43 10.07 -15.26
C PRO A 229 36.92 10.28 -15.15
N LEU A 230 36.17 10.00 -16.22
CA LEU A 230 34.73 10.19 -16.27
C LEU A 230 34.00 9.12 -15.44
N ARG A 231 34.53 7.89 -15.42
CA ARG A 231 34.03 6.83 -14.52
C ARG A 231 34.26 7.15 -13.04
N GLN A 232 35.45 7.63 -12.70
CA GLN A 232 35.79 8.03 -11.32
C GLN A 232 34.89 9.16 -10.82
N GLU A 233 34.59 10.14 -11.69
CA GLU A 233 33.68 11.23 -11.33
C GLU A 233 32.25 10.74 -11.09
N ALA A 234 31.76 9.81 -11.93
CA ALA A 234 30.45 9.19 -11.73
C ALA A 234 30.38 8.41 -10.41
N GLU A 235 31.40 7.63 -10.07
CA GLU A 235 31.51 6.92 -8.78
C GLU A 235 31.49 7.89 -7.59
N ARG A 236 32.18 9.03 -7.70
CA ARG A 236 32.18 10.08 -6.67
C ARG A 236 30.78 10.64 -6.44
N HIS A 237 30.05 10.95 -7.51
CA HIS A 237 28.69 11.47 -7.40
C HIS A 237 27.72 10.44 -6.81
N LEU A 238 27.86 9.16 -7.16
CA LEU A 238 27.04 8.10 -6.57
C LEU A 238 27.34 7.90 -5.08
N SER A 239 28.62 7.95 -4.70
CA SER A 239 29.01 7.85 -3.28
C SER A 239 28.41 8.99 -2.46
N LEU A 240 28.42 10.22 -3.01
CA LEU A 240 27.78 11.37 -2.36
C LEU A 240 26.27 11.17 -2.23
N LEU A 241 25.59 10.68 -3.28
CA LEU A 241 24.15 10.40 -3.26
C LEU A 241 23.78 9.31 -2.25
N ASP A 242 24.62 8.28 -2.08
CA ASP A 242 24.41 7.20 -1.12
C ASP A 242 24.64 7.65 0.34
N GLU A 243 25.40 8.73 0.56
CA GLU A 243 25.65 9.35 1.87
C GLU A 243 24.57 10.36 2.31
N LEU A 244 23.66 10.76 1.40
CA LEU A 244 22.57 11.68 1.73
C LEU A 244 21.54 11.00 2.65
N ASP A 245 21.11 11.71 3.68
CA ASP A 245 19.98 11.28 4.53
C ASP A 245 18.64 11.47 3.79
N ASP A 246 17.61 10.72 4.19
CA ASP A 246 16.24 10.74 3.60
C ASP A 246 15.57 12.14 3.59
N ASP A 247 16.07 13.09 4.38
CA ASP A 247 15.54 14.46 4.51
C ASP A 247 16.31 15.50 3.65
N GLU A 248 17.37 15.10 2.94
CA GLU A 248 18.15 15.98 2.05
C GLU A 248 17.58 15.97 0.61
N ASP A 249 17.69 17.10 -0.12
CA ASP A 249 17.11 17.30 -1.45
C ASP A 249 17.81 16.45 -2.54
N SER A 250 17.62 15.13 -2.49
CA SER A 250 18.20 14.13 -3.40
C SER A 250 17.95 14.43 -4.88
N VAL A 251 16.85 15.12 -5.19
CA VAL A 251 16.49 15.57 -6.55
C VAL A 251 17.44 16.64 -7.08
N GLU A 252 17.89 17.57 -6.23
CA GLU A 252 18.83 18.62 -6.63
C GLU A 252 20.21 18.00 -6.94
N TRP A 253 20.70 17.16 -6.03
CA TRP A 253 21.94 16.42 -6.21
C TRP A 253 21.93 15.52 -7.46
N ALA A 254 20.83 14.81 -7.72
CA ALA A 254 20.66 14.01 -8.93
C ALA A 254 20.71 14.88 -10.20
N THR A 255 20.19 16.11 -10.14
CA THR A 255 20.25 17.06 -11.25
C THR A 255 21.68 17.53 -11.50
N GLU A 256 22.38 17.96 -10.45
CA GLU A 256 23.75 18.44 -10.53
C GLU A 256 24.70 17.35 -11.03
N ALA A 257 24.61 16.13 -10.49
CA ALA A 257 25.40 15.00 -10.92
C ALA A 257 25.17 14.71 -12.42
N TYR A 258 23.90 14.65 -12.85
CA TYR A 258 23.57 14.41 -14.25
C TYR A 258 24.11 15.51 -15.19
N ASP A 259 23.91 16.79 -14.86
CA ASP A 259 24.33 17.90 -15.70
C ASP A 259 25.86 18.00 -15.78
N THR A 260 26.55 17.72 -14.67
CA THR A 260 28.02 17.62 -14.63
C THR A 260 28.50 16.48 -15.53
N MET A 261 27.95 15.28 -15.35
CA MET A 261 28.35 14.11 -16.15
C MET A 261 28.07 14.32 -17.65
N LYS A 262 26.93 14.91 -18.00
CA LYS A 262 26.57 15.22 -19.38
C LYS A 262 27.55 16.22 -20.01
N SER A 263 27.97 17.23 -19.26
CA SER A 263 28.96 18.22 -19.72
C SER A 263 30.32 17.57 -19.94
N LEU A 264 30.77 16.73 -19.01
CA LEU A 264 32.02 15.97 -19.14
C LEU A 264 32.00 14.99 -20.32
N VAL A 265 30.85 14.37 -20.63
CA VAL A 265 30.70 13.53 -21.83
C VAL A 265 30.91 14.35 -23.09
N VAL A 266 30.34 15.55 -23.18
CA VAL A 266 30.53 16.44 -24.34
C VAL A 266 32.00 16.85 -24.47
N GLU A 267 32.65 17.24 -23.38
CA GLU A 267 34.06 17.60 -23.38
C GLU A 267 34.97 16.43 -23.78
N ALA A 268 34.71 15.22 -23.27
CA ALA A 268 35.44 14.02 -23.63
C ALA A 268 35.29 13.69 -25.12
N VAL A 269 34.08 13.84 -25.66
CA VAL A 269 33.80 13.67 -27.09
C VAL A 269 34.53 14.71 -27.92
N GLU A 270 34.61 15.96 -27.47
CA GLU A 270 35.27 17.04 -28.20
C GLU A 270 36.80 16.91 -28.20
N ALA A 271 37.37 16.43 -27.10
CA ALA A 271 38.80 16.17 -26.96
C ALA A 271 39.29 15.05 -27.91
N ASP A 272 38.45 14.07 -28.22
CA ASP A 272 38.78 12.96 -29.12
C ASP A 272 38.49 13.33 -30.59
N ALA A 273 39.55 13.53 -31.38
CA ALA A 273 39.45 13.91 -32.78
C ALA A 273 38.78 12.84 -33.67
N GLU A 274 39.02 11.55 -33.39
CA GLU A 274 38.42 10.46 -34.15
C GLU A 274 36.93 10.36 -33.84
N LEU A 275 36.60 10.42 -32.55
CA LEU A 275 35.22 10.35 -32.08
C LEU A 275 34.40 11.56 -32.56
N ARG A 276 34.97 12.77 -32.61
CA ARG A 276 34.31 13.92 -33.26
C ARG A 276 33.95 13.69 -34.72
N VAL A 277 34.81 13.01 -35.49
CA VAL A 277 34.53 12.70 -36.90
C VAL A 277 33.44 11.64 -37.00
N GLN A 278 33.51 10.60 -36.17
CA GLN A 278 32.48 9.56 -36.08
C GLN A 278 31.11 10.17 -35.69
N GLU A 279 31.06 11.03 -34.68
CA GLU A 279 29.87 11.76 -34.26
C GLU A 279 29.24 12.58 -35.39
N ARG A 280 30.05 13.32 -36.14
CA ARG A 280 29.57 14.12 -37.29
C ARG A 280 29.00 13.23 -38.38
N ARG A 281 29.65 12.10 -38.67
CA ARG A 281 29.15 11.11 -39.64
C ARG A 281 27.83 10.50 -39.16
N THR A 282 27.76 10.07 -37.91
CA THR A 282 26.55 9.47 -37.33
C THR A 282 25.39 10.47 -37.31
N LYS A 283 25.62 11.72 -36.92
CA LYS A 283 24.62 12.79 -37.01
C LYS A 283 24.15 13.00 -38.45
N PHE A 284 25.09 13.06 -39.40
CA PHE A 284 24.76 13.21 -40.82
C PHE A 284 23.87 12.07 -41.35
N TYR A 285 24.27 10.81 -41.14
CA TYR A 285 23.51 9.65 -41.61
C TYR A 285 22.16 9.51 -40.91
N SER A 286 22.11 9.71 -39.59
CA SER A 286 20.85 9.61 -38.84
C SER A 286 19.87 10.72 -39.21
N SER A 287 20.34 11.95 -39.44
CA SER A 287 19.51 13.04 -39.94
C SER A 287 18.98 12.75 -41.35
N LEU A 288 19.81 12.23 -42.25
CA LEU A 288 19.37 11.83 -43.60
C LEU A 288 18.33 10.71 -43.55
N GLN A 289 18.58 9.65 -42.78
CA GLN A 289 17.65 8.52 -42.67
C GLN A 289 16.29 8.97 -42.11
N LYS A 290 16.29 9.84 -41.09
CA LYS A 290 15.05 10.43 -40.55
C LYS A 290 14.32 11.26 -41.59
N ALA A 291 15.04 12.13 -42.32
CA ALA A 291 14.45 12.94 -43.37
C ALA A 291 13.85 12.06 -44.49
N THR A 292 14.58 11.06 -44.97
CA THR A 292 14.08 10.10 -45.97
C THR A 292 12.80 9.41 -45.51
N LYS A 293 12.78 8.90 -44.28
CA LYS A 293 11.60 8.24 -43.72
C LYS A 293 10.37 9.16 -43.68
N VAL A 294 10.55 10.42 -43.26
CA VAL A 294 9.47 11.42 -43.26
C VAL A 294 8.92 11.66 -44.67
N PHE A 295 9.78 11.68 -45.69
CA PHE A 295 9.34 11.83 -47.09
C PHE A 295 8.70 10.56 -47.67
N GLU A 296 9.07 9.38 -47.20
CA GLU A 296 8.42 8.11 -47.58
C GLU A 296 7.03 7.97 -46.95
N GLU A 297 6.85 8.50 -45.74
CA GLU A 297 5.56 8.50 -45.02
C GLU A 297 4.59 9.58 -45.53
N LEU A 298 5.08 10.57 -46.29
CA LEU A 298 4.25 11.59 -46.92
C LEU A 298 3.45 10.99 -48.09
N THR A 299 2.19 10.66 -47.82
CA THR A 299 1.19 10.29 -48.84
C THR A 299 0.40 11.51 -49.27
N PHE A 300 0.19 11.67 -50.57
CA PHE A 300 -0.55 12.80 -51.17
C PHE A 300 -1.89 12.37 -51.77
N ASP A 301 -2.44 11.25 -51.30
CA ASP A 301 -3.64 10.62 -51.87
C ASP A 301 -4.88 11.53 -51.78
N ASP A 302 -4.97 12.37 -50.74
CA ASP A 302 -6.04 13.37 -50.55
C ASP A 302 -5.53 14.82 -50.65
N ALA A 303 -4.49 15.06 -51.46
CA ALA A 303 -3.82 16.36 -51.53
C ALA A 303 -4.77 17.53 -51.84
N GLU A 304 -5.87 17.32 -52.56
CA GLU A 304 -6.87 18.35 -52.87
C GLU A 304 -7.53 18.95 -51.61
N GLU A 305 -7.57 18.21 -50.48
CA GLU A 305 -8.20 18.66 -49.23
C GLU A 305 -7.29 19.57 -48.39
N PHE A 306 -5.97 19.52 -48.60
CA PHE A 306 -4.98 20.26 -47.79
C PHE A 306 -3.89 20.95 -48.62
N TYR A 307 -4.06 21.05 -49.94
CA TYR A 307 -3.11 21.72 -50.83
C TYR A 307 -3.04 23.22 -50.51
N GLU A 308 -1.84 23.70 -50.20
CA GLU A 308 -1.50 25.12 -50.13
C GLU A 308 -0.51 25.48 -51.24
N ASP A 309 -0.66 26.68 -51.83
CA ASP A 309 0.13 27.13 -52.99
C ASP A 309 1.65 27.16 -52.74
N ASP A 310 2.10 27.27 -51.48
CA ASP A 310 3.51 27.33 -51.11
C ASP A 310 4.13 25.94 -50.84
N MET A 311 3.34 24.87 -50.70
CA MET A 311 3.85 23.53 -50.39
C MET A 311 4.83 23.03 -51.44
N VAL A 312 4.51 23.23 -52.72
CA VAL A 312 5.39 22.87 -53.84
C VAL A 312 6.67 23.70 -53.79
N GLN A 313 6.55 25.01 -53.54
CA GLN A 313 7.70 25.91 -53.43
C GLN A 313 8.66 25.48 -52.31
N ARG A 314 8.15 25.06 -51.15
CA ARG A 314 8.96 24.54 -50.03
C ARG A 314 9.73 23.27 -50.39
N LEU A 315 9.12 22.37 -51.15
CA LEU A 315 9.78 21.16 -51.64
C LEU A 315 10.87 21.48 -52.67
N GLU A 316 10.66 22.47 -53.53
CA GLU A 316 11.67 22.96 -54.48
C GLU A 316 12.85 23.64 -53.78
N GLU A 317 12.59 24.48 -52.77
CA GLU A 317 13.63 25.08 -51.92
C GLU A 317 14.48 24.01 -51.24
N LEU A 318 13.85 22.97 -50.69
CA LEU A 318 14.54 21.83 -50.09
C LEU A 318 15.39 21.06 -51.11
N ARG A 319 14.84 20.78 -52.30
CA ARG A 319 15.59 20.13 -53.39
C ARG A 319 16.85 20.92 -53.76
N ALA A 320 16.74 22.24 -53.85
CA ALA A 320 17.89 23.12 -54.14
C ALA A 320 18.94 23.09 -53.02
N ALA A 321 18.51 23.09 -51.76
CA ALA A 321 19.41 22.97 -50.61
C ALA A 321 20.15 21.61 -50.60
N ILE A 322 19.44 20.51 -50.88
CA ILE A 322 20.03 19.16 -51.01
C ILE A 322 21.05 19.13 -52.17
N GLY A 323 20.71 19.71 -53.32
CA GLY A 323 21.63 19.81 -54.47
C GLY A 323 22.91 20.56 -54.14
N THR A 324 22.81 21.64 -53.36
CA THR A 324 23.96 22.42 -52.87
C THR A 324 24.84 21.58 -51.93
N ALA A 325 24.23 20.85 -50.98
CA ALA A 325 24.95 19.97 -50.07
C ALA A 325 25.68 18.82 -50.80
N ILE A 326 25.03 18.19 -51.78
CA ILE A 326 25.64 17.15 -52.63
C ILE A 326 26.85 17.71 -53.38
N THR A 327 26.72 18.91 -53.93
CA THR A 327 27.83 19.57 -54.66
C THR A 327 29.00 19.84 -53.72
N ALA A 328 28.74 20.36 -52.51
CA ALA A 328 29.78 20.59 -51.50
C ALA A 328 30.52 19.30 -51.09
N LEU A 329 29.80 18.19 -50.92
CA LEU A 329 30.40 16.88 -50.63
C LEU A 329 31.25 16.35 -51.77
N ARG A 330 30.79 16.48 -53.03
CA ARG A 330 31.55 16.07 -54.22
C ARG A 330 32.83 16.88 -54.38
N THR A 331 32.76 18.20 -54.24
CA THR A 331 33.94 19.08 -54.27
C THR A 331 34.93 18.77 -53.15
N SER A 332 34.44 18.39 -51.97
CA SER A 332 35.31 17.99 -50.84
C SER A 332 36.01 16.66 -51.11
N ARG A 333 35.34 15.71 -51.78
CA ARG A 333 35.94 14.45 -52.25
C ARG A 333 37.01 14.69 -53.31
N GLU A 334 36.79 15.62 -54.23
CA GLU A 334 37.78 15.97 -55.27
C GLU A 334 39.04 16.65 -54.71
N ARG A 335 38.92 17.36 -53.57
CA ARG A 335 40.06 17.96 -52.85
C ARG A 335 40.86 16.97 -51.99
N HIS A 336 40.30 15.80 -51.70
CA HIS A 336 40.97 14.71 -50.97
C HIS A 336 40.89 13.41 -51.78
N PRO A 337 41.67 13.27 -52.86
CA PRO A 337 41.57 12.13 -53.78
C PRO A 337 42.07 10.79 -53.20
N GLU A 338 42.79 10.80 -52.07
CA GLU A 338 43.27 9.59 -51.40
C GLU A 338 43.10 9.66 -49.88
N SER A 339 42.17 8.85 -49.37
CA SER A 339 42.19 8.22 -48.05
C SER A 339 41.51 6.87 -48.17
#